data_AF-A0A7C0W6U5-F1
#
_entry.id   AF-A0A7C0W6U5-F1
#
_cell.length_a   1.000
_cell.length_b   1.000
_cell.length_c   1.000
_cell.angle_alpha   90.00
_cell.angle_beta   90.00
_cell.angle_gamma   90.00
#
_symmetry.space_group_name_H-M   'P 1'
#
loop_
_entity.id
_entity.type
_entity.pdbx_description
1 polymer ?
#
loop_
_entity_poly.entity_id
_entity_poly.type
_entity_poly.pdbx_seq_one_letter_code
_entity_poly.pdbx_strand_id
1 'polypeptide(L)'
;VTFQGDIIQEASVGPTTVTAAIAPPFREALDRPVPIADVELARARHHLRWLAEALRLQGLGAAGLRALRLAERLTPQDGDAVDAMARTVRRSGAFAWGLGSAGRVDPSLTGGLGPVARAGGRPDDARLEDPTYRSLGFSPITFDGGDPRSRWRQRLAEITQSLELVTQGRDRRAFGEGVVEGPRGRLEEGAPTPSSRMLELLPALLTGLEWGDAVTCLASLDVDPAEAIAGTPDTDEEDAA
;
A
#
# COMPACT_ATOMS: atom_id res chain seq x y z
N VAL A 1 3.87 -13.77 19.25
CA VAL A 1 2.40 -13.82 19.39
C VAL A 1 2.02 -14.87 20.42
N THR A 2 1.06 -14.58 21.29
CA THR A 2 0.46 -15.52 22.25
C THR A 2 -1.03 -15.66 21.97
N PHE A 3 -1.63 -16.79 22.37
CA PHE A 3 -3.00 -17.16 22.00
C PHE A 3 -3.83 -17.63 23.19
N GLN A 4 -5.13 -17.39 23.11
CA GLN A 4 -6.16 -18.07 23.90
C GLN A 4 -7.18 -18.65 22.93
N GLY A 5 -7.10 -19.96 22.68
CA GLY A 5 -7.80 -20.57 21.55
C GLY A 5 -7.19 -20.07 20.23
N ASP A 6 -8.02 -19.51 19.35
CA ASP A 6 -7.62 -18.87 18.09
C ASP A 6 -7.48 -17.35 18.20
N ILE A 7 -7.75 -16.76 19.36
CA ILE A 7 -7.67 -15.32 19.60
C ILE A 7 -6.25 -14.94 20.00
N ILE A 8 -5.69 -13.92 19.34
CA ILE A 8 -4.41 -13.31 19.71
C ILE A 8 -4.56 -12.54 21.02
N GLN A 9 -3.79 -12.93 22.04
CA GLN A 9 -3.74 -12.23 23.33
C GLN A 9 -2.68 -11.15 23.35
N GLU A 10 -1.52 -11.45 22.77
CA GLU A 10 -0.42 -10.49 22.66
C GLU A 10 0.27 -10.67 21.31
N ALA A 11 0.69 -9.55 20.72
CA ALA A 11 1.50 -9.51 19.53
C ALA A 11 2.71 -8.60 19.76
N SER A 12 3.82 -8.93 19.13
CA SER A 12 5.04 -8.12 19.15
C SER A 12 5.72 -8.20 17.79
N VAL A 13 6.37 -7.11 17.40
CA VAL A 13 7.18 -7.04 16.19
C VAL A 13 8.63 -7.26 16.59
N GLY A 14 9.26 -8.29 16.01
CA GLY A 14 10.67 -8.60 16.23
C GLY A 14 11.60 -7.82 15.30
N PRO A 15 12.92 -7.83 15.58
CA PRO A 15 13.91 -7.24 14.68
C PRO A 15 13.87 -7.93 13.32
N THR A 16 14.18 -7.17 12.28
CA THR A 16 14.16 -7.62 10.88
C THR A 16 15.57 -7.59 10.29
N THR A 17 15.91 -8.58 9.48
CA THR A 17 17.24 -8.71 8.84
C THR A 17 17.21 -8.54 7.31
N VAL A 18 16.10 -8.07 6.73
CA VAL A 18 16.05 -7.76 5.30
C VAL A 18 16.77 -6.46 4.97
N THR A 19 17.34 -6.42 3.78
CA THR A 19 17.95 -5.23 3.20
C THR A 19 16.90 -4.19 2.84
N ALA A 20 17.15 -2.94 3.19
CA ALA A 20 16.30 -1.82 2.86
C ALA A 20 16.16 -1.62 1.34
N ALA A 21 14.93 -1.48 0.85
CA ALA A 21 14.68 -1.16 -0.56
C ALA A 21 13.35 -0.44 -0.76
N ILE A 22 13.43 0.81 -1.22
CA ILE A 22 12.29 1.52 -1.84
C ILE A 22 12.42 1.30 -3.34
N ALA A 23 11.31 0.99 -4.02
CA ALA A 23 11.34 0.73 -5.46
C ALA A 23 11.88 1.97 -6.23
N PRO A 24 12.72 1.79 -7.28
CA PRO A 24 13.51 2.88 -7.86
C PRO A 24 12.73 4.12 -8.28
N PRO A 25 11.55 4.04 -8.95
CA PRO A 25 10.81 5.23 -9.36
C PRO A 25 10.39 6.12 -8.19
N PHE A 26 10.10 5.53 -7.02
CA PHE A 26 9.74 6.30 -5.82
C PHE A 26 10.98 6.85 -5.11
N ARG A 27 12.08 6.08 -5.06
CA ARG A 27 13.33 6.60 -4.48
C ARG A 27 13.88 7.78 -5.29
N GLU A 28 13.86 7.67 -6.61
CA GLU A 28 14.30 8.74 -7.51
C GLU A 28 13.37 9.97 -7.43
N ALA A 29 12.07 9.76 -7.25
CA ALA A 29 11.09 10.83 -7.10
C ALA A 29 11.28 11.68 -5.84
N LEU A 30 11.99 11.18 -4.82
CA LEU A 30 12.37 12.00 -3.67
C LEU A 30 13.39 13.07 -4.08
N ASP A 31 14.35 12.72 -4.92
CA ASP A 31 15.51 13.58 -5.21
C ASP A 31 15.34 14.44 -6.47
N ARG A 32 14.55 13.97 -7.45
CA ARG A 32 14.38 14.65 -8.74
C ARG A 32 13.02 14.41 -9.38
N PRO A 33 12.56 15.32 -10.26
CA PRO A 33 11.33 15.11 -11.02
C PRO A 33 11.44 13.86 -11.93
N VAL A 34 10.46 12.97 -11.83
CA VAL A 34 10.36 11.72 -12.62
C VAL A 34 9.10 11.70 -13.48
N PRO A 35 9.07 10.96 -14.61
CA PRO A 35 7.85 10.85 -15.41
C PRO A 35 6.69 10.28 -14.60
N ILE A 36 5.51 10.92 -14.70
CA ILE A 36 4.28 10.43 -14.05
C ILE A 36 3.98 8.99 -14.50
N ALA A 37 4.22 8.71 -15.78
CA ALA A 37 4.04 7.38 -16.34
C ALA A 37 4.83 6.30 -15.59
N ASP A 38 6.07 6.59 -15.19
CA ASP A 38 6.93 5.62 -14.52
C ASP A 38 6.46 5.35 -13.08
N VAL A 39 6.12 6.40 -12.34
CA VAL A 39 5.65 6.30 -10.95
C VAL A 39 4.30 5.60 -10.87
N GLU A 40 3.34 6.01 -11.71
CA GLU A 40 1.99 5.45 -11.66
C GLU A 40 1.93 4.03 -12.22
N LEU A 41 2.74 3.70 -13.24
CA LEU A 41 2.87 2.31 -13.68
C LEU A 41 3.54 1.44 -12.61
N ALA A 42 4.56 1.96 -11.91
CA ALA A 42 5.17 1.25 -10.78
C ALA A 42 4.16 1.04 -9.64
N ARG A 43 3.33 2.03 -9.31
CA ARG A 43 2.24 1.93 -8.32
C ARG A 43 1.22 0.86 -8.69
N ALA A 44 0.74 0.87 -9.93
CA ALA A 44 -0.21 -0.13 -10.42
C ALA A 44 0.36 -1.56 -10.34
N ARG A 45 1.63 -1.74 -10.76
CA ARG A 45 2.33 -3.03 -10.65
C ARG A 45 2.49 -3.47 -9.20
N HIS A 46 2.83 -2.55 -8.30
CA HIS A 46 2.94 -2.82 -6.87
C HIS A 46 1.64 -3.38 -6.31
N HIS A 47 0.53 -2.68 -6.51
CA HIS A 47 -0.77 -3.11 -6.01
C HIS A 47 -1.23 -4.45 -6.62
N LEU A 48 -0.88 -4.75 -7.88
CA LEU A 48 -1.16 -6.06 -8.47
C LEU A 48 -0.31 -7.19 -7.84
N ARG A 49 0.96 -6.93 -7.50
CA ARG A 49 1.80 -7.90 -6.78
C ARG A 49 1.28 -8.14 -5.36
N TRP A 50 0.92 -7.07 -4.66
CA TRP A 50 0.25 -7.16 -3.36
C TRP A 50 -1.05 -7.98 -3.47
N LEU A 51 -1.89 -7.70 -4.48
CA LEU A 51 -3.13 -8.42 -4.70
C LEU A 51 -2.88 -9.91 -4.99
N ALA A 52 -1.81 -10.23 -5.73
CA ALA A 52 -1.45 -11.61 -6.01
C ALA A 52 -1.19 -12.41 -4.73
N GLU A 53 -0.42 -11.83 -3.81
CA GLU A 53 -0.11 -12.43 -2.53
C GLU A 53 -1.35 -12.51 -1.62
N ALA A 54 -2.12 -11.43 -1.55
CA ALA A 54 -3.34 -11.37 -0.77
C ALA A 54 -4.38 -12.42 -1.25
N LEU A 55 -4.52 -12.61 -2.57
CA LEU A 55 -5.36 -13.67 -3.14
C LEU A 55 -4.86 -15.07 -2.80
N ARG A 56 -3.54 -15.30 -2.82
CA ARG A 56 -2.96 -16.59 -2.46
C ARG A 56 -3.24 -16.94 -0.99
N LEU A 57 -3.11 -15.98 -0.08
CA LEU A 57 -3.43 -16.15 1.35
C LEU A 57 -4.90 -16.48 1.58
N GLN A 58 -5.79 -15.97 0.73
CA GLN A 58 -7.23 -16.26 0.75
C GLN A 58 -7.61 -17.57 0.03
N GLY A 59 -6.63 -18.42 -0.32
CA GLY A 59 -6.85 -19.69 -1.01
C GLY A 59 -7.18 -19.56 -2.51
N LEU A 60 -7.08 -18.37 -3.08
CA LEU A 60 -7.40 -18.06 -4.48
C LEU A 60 -6.15 -18.05 -5.37
N GLY A 61 -5.28 -19.05 -5.22
CA GLY A 61 -3.95 -19.09 -5.85
C GLY A 61 -3.95 -18.91 -7.37
N ALA A 62 -4.93 -19.47 -8.10
CA ALA A 62 -5.03 -19.28 -9.55
C ALA A 62 -5.35 -17.82 -9.94
N ALA A 63 -6.16 -17.11 -9.15
CA ALA A 63 -6.39 -15.68 -9.34
C ALA A 63 -5.15 -14.87 -8.97
N GLY A 64 -4.45 -15.26 -7.89
CA GLY A 64 -3.18 -14.65 -7.50
C GLY A 64 -2.12 -14.74 -8.60
N LEU A 65 -1.91 -15.92 -9.20
CA LEU A 65 -0.99 -16.08 -10.32
C LEU A 65 -1.36 -15.22 -11.54
N ARG A 66 -2.65 -15.05 -11.82
CA ARG A 66 -3.08 -14.15 -12.90
C ARG A 66 -2.79 -12.68 -12.58
N ALA A 67 -2.98 -12.26 -11.32
CA ALA A 67 -2.64 -10.90 -10.88
C ALA A 67 -1.14 -10.64 -10.97
N LEU A 68 -0.30 -11.60 -10.57
CA LEU A 68 1.15 -11.50 -10.68
C LEU A 68 1.62 -11.37 -12.13
N ARG A 69 1.12 -12.25 -13.02
CA ARG A 69 1.44 -12.17 -14.46
C ARG A 69 0.99 -10.85 -15.07
N LEU A 70 -0.16 -10.33 -14.65
CA LEU A 70 -0.62 -9.01 -15.09
C LEU A 70 0.33 -7.92 -14.61
N ALA A 71 0.80 -7.97 -13.36
CA ALA A 71 1.79 -7.02 -12.82
C ALA A 71 3.10 -7.03 -13.62
N GLU A 72 3.60 -8.21 -14.00
CA GLU A 72 4.86 -8.36 -14.74
C GLU A 72 4.78 -7.78 -16.16
N ARG A 73 3.66 -7.97 -16.85
CA ARG A 73 3.48 -7.52 -18.24
C ARG A 73 2.79 -6.16 -18.38
N LEU A 74 2.39 -5.53 -17.27
CA LEU A 74 1.49 -4.38 -17.29
C LEU A 74 2.05 -3.25 -18.17
N THR A 75 1.21 -2.79 -19.09
CA THR A 75 1.44 -1.62 -19.94
C THR A 75 0.31 -0.60 -19.73
N PRO A 76 0.48 0.66 -20.18
CA PRO A 76 -0.57 1.67 -20.08
C PRO A 76 -1.89 1.28 -20.79
N GLN A 77 -1.83 0.34 -21.74
CA GLN A 77 -2.98 -0.11 -22.54
C GLN A 77 -3.77 -1.26 -21.88
N ASP A 78 -3.32 -1.79 -20.74
CA ASP A 78 -3.94 -2.96 -20.08
C ASP A 78 -5.15 -2.60 -19.16
N GLY A 79 -5.80 -1.45 -19.36
CA GLY A 79 -6.95 -1.00 -18.55
C GLY A 79 -8.08 -2.04 -18.50
N ASP A 80 -8.48 -2.59 -19.64
CA ASP A 80 -9.52 -3.63 -19.73
C ASP A 80 -9.14 -4.92 -18.96
N ALA A 81 -7.85 -5.26 -18.95
CA ALA A 81 -7.35 -6.44 -18.25
C ALA A 81 -7.38 -6.25 -16.73
N VAL A 82 -7.02 -5.04 -16.25
CA VAL A 82 -7.16 -4.65 -14.83
C VAL A 82 -8.62 -4.70 -14.42
N ASP A 83 -9.52 -4.17 -15.23
CA ASP A 83 -10.95 -4.17 -14.98
C ASP A 83 -11.53 -5.60 -14.90
N ALA A 84 -11.11 -6.47 -15.82
CA ALA A 84 -11.49 -7.88 -15.80
C ALA A 84 -10.97 -8.60 -14.54
N MET A 85 -9.73 -8.29 -14.11
CA MET A 85 -9.17 -8.80 -12.87
C MET A 85 -10.00 -8.33 -11.66
N ALA A 86 -10.27 -7.03 -11.56
CA ALA A 86 -11.04 -6.46 -10.46
C ALA A 86 -12.46 -7.06 -10.39
N ARG A 87 -13.11 -7.28 -11.53
CA ARG A 87 -14.40 -8.01 -11.60
C ARG A 87 -14.27 -9.45 -11.10
N THR A 88 -13.20 -10.15 -11.47
CA THR A 88 -12.94 -11.53 -11.03
C THR A 88 -12.77 -11.60 -9.51
N VAL A 89 -11.99 -10.70 -8.92
CA VAL A 89 -11.80 -10.64 -7.46
C VAL A 89 -13.11 -10.30 -6.75
N ARG A 90 -13.92 -9.38 -7.28
CA ARG A 90 -15.23 -9.08 -6.70
C ARG A 90 -16.18 -10.29 -6.70
N ARG A 91 -16.04 -11.18 -7.69
CA ARG A 91 -16.88 -12.39 -7.84
C ARG A 91 -16.33 -13.63 -7.16
N SER A 92 -15.10 -13.61 -6.65
CA SER A 92 -14.45 -14.80 -6.07
C SER A 92 -14.93 -15.18 -4.66
N GLY A 93 -15.84 -14.40 -4.08
CA GLY A 93 -16.29 -14.58 -2.70
C GLY A 93 -15.35 -14.01 -1.64
N ALA A 94 -14.14 -13.55 -2.02
CA ALA A 94 -13.18 -12.92 -1.09
C ALA A 94 -13.83 -11.78 -0.30
N PHE A 95 -14.54 -10.88 -1.00
CA PHE A 95 -15.26 -9.77 -0.39
C PHE A 95 -16.52 -10.14 0.41
N ALA A 96 -17.01 -11.37 0.28
CA ALA A 96 -18.23 -11.83 0.94
C ALA A 96 -17.92 -12.63 2.22
N TRP A 97 -16.83 -13.39 2.21
CA TRP A 97 -16.53 -14.37 3.27
C TRP A 97 -15.11 -14.30 3.82
N GLY A 98 -14.14 -13.81 3.02
CA GLY A 98 -12.71 -13.82 3.39
C GLY A 98 -12.19 -12.51 3.95
N LEU A 99 -12.92 -11.40 3.77
CA LEU A 99 -12.53 -10.08 4.24
C LEU A 99 -13.54 -9.61 5.30
N GLY A 100 -13.32 -10.06 6.54
CA GLY A 100 -14.09 -9.65 7.71
C GLY A 100 -14.04 -8.14 7.96
N SER A 101 -14.90 -7.65 8.85
CA SER A 101 -14.91 -6.26 9.31
C SER A 101 -13.92 -5.98 10.44
N ALA A 102 -13.23 -7.01 10.93
CA ALA A 102 -12.21 -6.92 11.96
C ALA A 102 -10.92 -6.28 11.43
N GLY A 103 -10.08 -5.74 12.32
CA GLY A 103 -8.83 -5.07 11.91
C GLY A 103 -9.04 -3.69 11.26
N ARG A 104 -10.04 -2.94 11.77
CA ARG A 104 -10.22 -1.52 11.44
C ARG A 104 -9.10 -0.71 12.07
N VAL A 105 -8.53 0.20 11.29
CA VAL A 105 -7.53 1.16 11.79
C VAL A 105 -8.25 2.46 12.11
N ASP A 106 -8.00 3.02 13.29
CA ASP A 106 -8.54 4.31 13.69
C ASP A 106 -8.07 5.40 12.70
N PRO A 107 -8.98 6.15 12.05
CA PRO A 107 -8.61 7.20 11.11
C PRO A 107 -7.66 8.26 11.69
N SER A 108 -7.69 8.53 13.00
CA SER A 108 -6.77 9.46 13.65
C SER A 108 -5.30 9.01 13.60
N LEU A 109 -5.05 7.71 13.50
CA LEU A 109 -3.72 7.10 13.47
C LEU A 109 -3.19 6.86 12.04
N THR A 110 -3.97 7.20 11.01
CA THR A 110 -3.63 6.83 9.62
C THR A 110 -2.87 7.90 8.83
N GLY A 111 -2.42 8.97 9.47
CA GLY A 111 -1.67 10.05 8.79
C GLY A 111 -0.43 9.54 8.03
N GLY A 112 -0.36 9.83 6.73
CA GLY A 112 0.71 9.39 5.84
C GLY A 112 0.69 7.90 5.46
N LEU A 113 -0.30 7.11 5.90
CA LEU A 113 -0.41 5.67 5.59
C LEU A 113 -1.12 5.38 4.24
N GLY A 114 -1.21 6.40 3.38
CA GLY A 114 -1.67 6.33 2.00
C GLY A 114 -2.96 5.53 1.81
N PRO A 115 -2.95 4.40 1.09
CA PRO A 115 -4.15 3.60 0.86
C PRO A 115 -4.85 3.13 2.14
N VAL A 116 -4.15 3.00 3.28
CA VAL A 116 -4.79 2.64 4.55
C VAL A 116 -5.65 3.81 5.06
N ALA A 117 -5.14 5.04 4.98
CA ALA A 117 -5.86 6.26 5.36
C ALA A 117 -7.07 6.49 4.45
N ARG A 118 -6.86 6.37 3.12
CA ARG A 118 -7.92 6.57 2.11
C ARG A 118 -9.05 5.54 2.21
N ALA A 119 -8.72 4.30 2.61
CA ALA A 119 -9.73 3.28 2.88
C ALA A 119 -10.61 3.57 4.11
N GLY A 120 -10.18 4.47 4.99
CA GLY A 120 -10.90 4.93 6.19
C GLY A 120 -11.44 6.37 6.09
N GLY A 121 -11.52 6.92 4.87
CA GLY A 121 -12.21 8.18 4.58
C GLY A 121 -11.31 9.41 4.54
N ARG A 122 -10.01 9.25 4.79
CA ARG A 122 -9.06 10.37 4.81
C ARG A 122 -8.41 10.54 3.44
N PRO A 123 -8.60 11.68 2.74
CA PRO A 123 -8.00 11.94 1.43
C PRO A 123 -6.51 12.33 1.54
N ASP A 124 -5.78 11.74 2.50
CA ASP A 124 -4.37 12.01 2.75
C ASP A 124 -3.53 11.37 1.63
N ASP A 125 -2.88 12.21 0.83
CA ASP A 125 -2.12 11.79 -0.37
C ASP A 125 -1.17 12.91 -0.81
N ALA A 126 0.14 12.64 -0.82
CA ALA A 126 1.15 13.65 -1.17
C ALA A 126 1.05 14.12 -2.64
N ARG A 127 0.35 13.39 -3.52
CA ARG A 127 0.06 13.86 -4.90
C ARG A 127 -0.82 15.10 -4.94
N LEU A 128 -1.57 15.39 -3.87
CA LEU A 128 -2.35 16.64 -3.77
C LEU A 128 -1.47 17.88 -3.64
N GLU A 129 -0.24 17.72 -3.12
CA GLU A 129 0.70 18.83 -2.91
C GLU A 129 1.47 19.14 -4.20
N ASP A 130 1.71 18.11 -5.04
CA ASP A 130 2.44 18.23 -6.30
C ASP A 130 1.69 19.10 -7.35
N PRO A 131 2.33 20.17 -7.88
CA PRO A 131 1.71 21.04 -8.87
C PRO A 131 1.30 20.34 -10.17
N THR A 132 2.06 19.33 -10.62
CA THR A 132 1.78 18.61 -11.85
C THR A 132 0.53 17.75 -11.70
N TYR A 133 0.39 17.00 -10.61
CA TYR A 133 -0.85 16.25 -10.31
C TYR A 133 -2.07 17.17 -10.14
N ARG A 134 -1.92 18.31 -9.47
CA ARG A 134 -2.99 19.32 -9.39
C ARG A 134 -3.40 19.83 -10.76
N SER A 135 -2.44 20.08 -11.67
CA SER A 135 -2.74 20.52 -13.04
C SER A 135 -3.48 19.47 -13.87
N LEU A 136 -3.37 18.18 -13.52
CA LEU A 136 -4.11 17.08 -14.12
C LEU A 136 -5.52 16.91 -13.54
N GLY A 137 -5.87 17.66 -12.48
CA GLY A 137 -7.13 17.51 -11.77
C GLY A 137 -7.18 16.25 -10.90
N PHE A 138 -6.02 15.77 -10.43
CA PHE A 138 -5.96 14.60 -9.55
C PHE A 138 -6.79 14.80 -8.27
N SER A 139 -7.53 13.76 -7.90
CA SER A 139 -8.25 13.68 -6.63
C SER A 139 -8.19 12.24 -6.11
N PRO A 140 -7.78 12.01 -4.85
CA PRO A 140 -7.67 10.66 -4.30
C PRO A 140 -9.05 10.04 -4.15
N ILE A 141 -9.15 8.76 -4.52
CA ILE A 141 -10.33 7.94 -4.24
C ILE A 141 -10.33 7.60 -2.75
N THR A 142 -11.48 7.66 -2.08
CA THR A 142 -11.63 7.26 -0.68
C THR A 142 -12.81 6.30 -0.48
N PHE A 143 -12.75 5.54 0.61
CA PHE A 143 -13.82 4.70 1.15
C PHE A 143 -13.91 4.92 2.66
N ASP A 144 -15.02 4.55 3.31
CA ASP A 144 -15.25 4.92 4.73
C ASP A 144 -15.15 3.74 5.72
N GLY A 145 -14.69 2.57 5.28
CA GLY A 145 -14.75 1.37 6.12
C GLY A 145 -13.55 1.16 7.03
N GLY A 146 -12.34 1.55 6.61
CA GLY A 146 -11.10 1.37 7.37
C GLY A 146 -10.71 -0.09 7.65
N ASP A 147 -11.50 -1.06 7.18
CA ASP A 147 -11.33 -2.50 7.36
C ASP A 147 -10.55 -3.14 6.19
N PRO A 148 -10.10 -4.42 6.30
CA PRO A 148 -9.40 -5.12 5.23
C PRO A 148 -10.15 -5.06 3.90
N ARG A 149 -11.48 -5.20 3.95
CA ARG A 149 -12.35 -5.13 2.78
C ARG A 149 -12.23 -3.78 2.07
N SER A 150 -12.19 -2.68 2.81
CA SER A 150 -12.07 -1.33 2.28
C SER A 150 -10.66 -1.08 1.74
N ARG A 151 -9.62 -1.60 2.40
CA ARG A 151 -8.22 -1.52 1.91
C ARG A 151 -8.00 -2.27 0.59
N TRP A 152 -8.69 -3.38 0.39
CA TRP A 152 -8.69 -4.10 -0.89
C TRP A 152 -9.39 -3.29 -2.00
N ARG A 153 -10.56 -2.69 -1.69
CA ARG A 153 -11.26 -1.81 -2.64
C ARG A 153 -10.41 -0.61 -3.03
N GLN A 154 -9.77 0.00 -2.03
CA GLN A 154 -8.88 1.14 -2.22
C GLN A 154 -7.78 0.82 -3.23
N ARG A 155 -7.03 -0.27 -3.03
CA ARG A 155 -5.94 -0.65 -3.94
C ARG A 155 -6.43 -1.02 -5.34
N LEU A 156 -7.58 -1.69 -5.47
CA LEU A 156 -8.17 -1.97 -6.79
C LEU A 156 -8.57 -0.69 -7.54
N ALA A 157 -9.13 0.28 -6.82
CA ALA A 157 -9.49 1.57 -7.39
C ALA A 157 -8.23 2.37 -7.78
N GLU A 158 -7.20 2.36 -6.94
CA GLU A 158 -5.94 3.05 -7.23
C GLU A 158 -5.18 2.45 -8.42
N ILE A 159 -5.21 1.13 -8.65
CA ILE A 159 -4.64 0.56 -9.89
C ILE A 159 -5.28 1.19 -11.13
N THR A 160 -6.60 1.34 -11.11
CA THR A 160 -7.36 1.91 -12.24
C THR A 160 -7.00 3.38 -12.43
N GLN A 161 -7.03 4.16 -11.35
CA GLN A 161 -6.65 5.57 -11.36
C GLN A 161 -5.20 5.79 -11.82
N SER A 162 -4.26 4.93 -11.40
CA SER A 162 -2.88 5.01 -11.86
C SER A 162 -2.77 4.86 -13.38
N LEU A 163 -3.47 3.92 -14.00
CA LEU A 163 -3.46 3.76 -15.46
C LEU A 163 -4.08 4.96 -16.20
N GLU A 164 -5.14 5.55 -15.63
CA GLU A 164 -5.71 6.80 -16.15
C GLU A 164 -4.69 7.94 -16.08
N LEU A 165 -3.97 8.08 -14.95
CA LEU A 165 -2.94 9.09 -14.76
C LEU A 165 -1.74 8.90 -15.69
N VAL A 166 -1.34 7.66 -15.99
CA VAL A 166 -0.31 7.39 -17.02
C VAL A 166 -0.75 7.97 -18.37
N THR A 167 -2.01 7.74 -18.75
CA THR A 167 -2.58 8.21 -20.02
C THR A 167 -2.71 9.74 -20.08
N GLN A 168 -3.16 10.36 -18.98
CA GLN A 168 -3.34 11.81 -18.88
C GLN A 168 -2.00 12.56 -18.73
N GLY A 169 -1.06 11.97 -18.00
CA GLY A 169 0.25 12.53 -17.66
C GLY A 169 1.14 12.72 -18.89
N ARG A 170 1.07 11.83 -19.88
CA ARG A 170 1.95 11.85 -21.07
C ARG A 170 3.43 11.98 -20.63
N ASP A 171 4.14 12.98 -21.15
CA ASP A 171 5.55 13.24 -20.86
C ASP A 171 5.79 14.13 -19.62
N ARG A 172 4.73 14.45 -18.85
CA ARG A 172 4.84 15.28 -17.64
C ARG A 172 5.63 14.57 -16.55
N ARG A 173 6.32 15.37 -15.74
CA ARG A 173 7.13 14.93 -14.61
C ARG A 173 6.60 15.52 -13.31
N ALA A 174 6.73 14.78 -12.22
CA ALA A 174 6.23 15.15 -10.89
C ALA A 174 7.27 14.82 -9.82
N PHE A 175 7.04 15.35 -8.61
CA PHE A 175 7.88 15.23 -7.42
C PHE A 175 9.28 15.84 -7.59
N GLY A 176 10.24 15.42 -6.74
CA GLY A 176 11.61 15.92 -6.72
C GLY A 176 11.93 16.95 -5.63
N GLU A 177 11.06 17.07 -4.62
CA GLU A 177 11.20 18.04 -3.52
C GLU A 177 11.25 17.34 -2.14
N GLY A 178 11.86 16.14 -2.08
CA GLY A 178 12.02 15.39 -0.84
C GLY A 178 10.78 14.67 -0.33
N VAL A 179 9.65 14.75 -1.05
CA VAL A 179 8.38 14.08 -0.72
C VAL A 179 7.80 13.38 -1.94
N VAL A 180 7.34 12.14 -1.76
CA VAL A 180 6.61 11.38 -2.78
C VAL A 180 5.50 10.53 -2.14
N GLU A 181 4.37 10.40 -2.82
CA GLU A 181 3.37 9.38 -2.46
C GLU A 181 3.85 8.01 -2.97
N GLY A 182 4.42 7.18 -2.09
CA GLY A 182 4.72 5.78 -2.37
C GLY A 182 3.45 4.90 -2.45
N PRO A 183 3.57 3.62 -2.85
CA PRO A 183 2.42 2.73 -2.96
C PRO A 183 1.83 2.34 -1.59
N ARG A 184 2.57 2.57 -0.50
CA ARG A 184 2.12 2.33 0.89
C ARG A 184 1.77 3.61 1.65
N GLY A 185 2.06 4.77 1.07
CA GLY A 185 1.83 6.08 1.66
C GLY A 185 2.99 7.04 1.45
N ARG A 186 2.97 8.14 2.21
CA ARG A 186 3.90 9.25 2.09
C ARG A 186 5.31 8.80 2.46
N LEU A 187 6.24 8.98 1.53
CA LEU A 187 7.68 8.87 1.75
C LEU A 187 8.25 10.29 1.77
N GLU A 188 9.07 10.57 2.76
CA GLU A 188 9.70 11.86 2.96
C GLU A 188 11.10 11.65 3.53
N GLU A 189 12.06 12.43 3.05
CA GLU A 189 13.45 12.31 3.49
C GLU A 189 13.58 12.59 4.99
N GLY A 190 14.26 11.70 5.72
CA GLY A 190 14.45 11.78 7.17
C GLY A 190 13.19 11.50 8.01
N ALA A 191 12.06 11.13 7.39
CA ALA A 191 10.84 10.80 8.12
C ALA A 191 10.61 9.28 8.21
N PRO A 192 9.91 8.79 9.25
CA PRO A 192 9.52 7.38 9.33
C PRO A 192 8.65 6.98 8.13
N THR A 193 8.93 5.83 7.52
CA THR A 193 8.20 5.31 6.36
C THR A 193 6.80 4.81 6.75
N PRO A 194 5.87 4.67 5.78
CA PRO A 194 4.55 4.11 6.05
C PRO A 194 4.62 2.71 6.69
N SER A 195 5.55 1.87 6.23
CA SER A 195 5.75 0.54 6.81
C SER A 195 6.26 0.60 8.26
N SER A 196 7.21 1.48 8.60
CA SER A 196 7.69 1.59 9.99
C SER A 196 6.58 2.06 10.94
N ARG A 197 5.83 3.10 10.55
CA ARG A 197 4.67 3.57 11.32
C ARG A 197 3.61 2.49 11.49
N MET A 198 3.35 1.70 10.46
CA MET A 198 2.38 0.60 10.57
C MET A 198 2.85 -0.50 11.52
N LEU A 199 4.15 -0.85 11.52
CA LEU A 199 4.71 -1.83 12.45
C LEU A 199 4.47 -1.43 13.92
N GLU A 200 4.57 -0.14 14.26
CA GLU A 200 4.27 0.37 15.61
C GLU A 200 2.81 0.14 16.02
N LEU A 201 1.88 0.19 15.07
CA LEU A 201 0.45 0.01 15.31
C LEU A 201 0.03 -1.47 15.33
N LEU A 202 0.83 -2.37 14.74
CA LEU A 202 0.45 -3.78 14.57
C LEU A 202 0.09 -4.51 15.88
N PRO A 203 0.86 -4.39 17.00
CA PRO A 203 0.51 -5.08 18.23
C PRO A 203 -0.90 -4.76 18.74
N ALA A 204 -1.26 -3.48 18.77
CA ALA A 204 -2.57 -3.03 19.20
C ALA A 204 -3.67 -3.45 18.22
N LEU A 205 -3.38 -3.43 16.92
CA LEU A 205 -4.34 -3.77 15.87
C LEU A 205 -4.67 -5.27 15.81
N LEU A 206 -3.70 -6.14 16.13
CA LEU A 206 -3.87 -7.60 16.04
C LEU A 206 -4.42 -8.22 17.33
N THR A 207 -4.23 -7.55 18.48
CA THR A 207 -4.70 -8.05 19.76
C THR A 207 -6.23 -8.15 19.78
N GLY A 208 -6.76 -9.28 20.22
CA GLY A 208 -8.19 -9.56 20.25
C GLY A 208 -8.77 -10.08 18.93
N LEU A 209 -7.98 -10.18 17.87
CA LEU A 209 -8.42 -10.79 16.61
C LEU A 209 -8.27 -12.31 16.65
N GLU A 210 -9.22 -13.01 16.04
CA GLU A 210 -9.06 -14.41 15.65
C GLU A 210 -7.92 -14.53 14.63
N TRP A 211 -7.18 -15.64 14.64
CA TRP A 211 -6.01 -15.84 13.78
C TRP A 211 -6.30 -15.62 12.29
N GLY A 212 -7.45 -16.10 11.79
CA GLY A 212 -7.84 -15.90 10.38
C GLY A 212 -8.06 -14.42 10.03
N ASP A 213 -8.69 -13.67 10.92
CA ASP A 213 -8.88 -12.23 10.79
C ASP A 213 -7.57 -11.46 10.94
N ALA A 214 -6.68 -11.90 11.83
CA ALA A 214 -5.36 -11.31 12.00
C ALA A 214 -4.49 -11.45 10.74
N VAL A 215 -4.47 -12.64 10.12
CA VAL A 215 -3.77 -12.88 8.85
C VAL A 215 -4.36 -12.01 7.73
N THR A 216 -5.68 -11.92 7.66
CA THR A 216 -6.38 -11.08 6.68
C THR A 216 -6.09 -9.59 6.89
N CYS A 217 -6.10 -9.15 8.15
CA CYS A 217 -5.74 -7.80 8.56
C CYS A 217 -4.32 -7.48 8.12
N LEU A 218 -3.33 -8.26 8.55
CA LEU A 218 -1.92 -8.06 8.23
C LEU A 218 -1.68 -8.01 6.72
N ALA A 219 -2.21 -8.97 5.98
CA ALA A 219 -2.09 -9.01 4.52
C ALA A 219 -2.66 -7.75 3.85
N SER A 220 -3.74 -7.19 4.39
CA SER A 220 -4.39 -6.00 3.83
C SER A 220 -3.67 -4.68 4.11
N LEU A 221 -2.73 -4.65 5.05
CA LEU A 221 -1.97 -3.44 5.40
C LEU A 221 -0.80 -3.21 4.44
N ASP A 222 -0.33 -4.27 3.76
CA ASP A 222 0.81 -4.23 2.84
C ASP A 222 2.08 -3.68 3.54
N VAL A 223 2.43 -4.22 4.71
CA VAL A 223 3.63 -3.80 5.43
C VAL A 223 4.86 -4.46 4.83
N ASP A 224 5.91 -3.67 4.60
CA ASP A 224 7.18 -4.15 4.07
C ASP A 224 8.32 -3.92 5.06
N PRO A 225 8.87 -4.99 5.64
CA PRO A 225 9.97 -4.85 6.59
C PRO A 225 11.23 -4.21 5.99
N ALA A 226 11.46 -4.35 4.67
CA ALA A 226 12.58 -3.68 4.00
C ALA A 226 12.36 -2.16 3.92
N GLU A 227 11.14 -1.72 3.61
CA GLU A 227 10.78 -0.31 3.63
C GLU A 227 10.82 0.27 5.05
N ALA A 228 10.44 -0.51 6.07
CA ALA A 228 10.47 -0.07 7.46
C ALA A 228 11.90 0.28 7.93
N ILE A 229 12.90 -0.52 7.53
CA ILE A 229 14.32 -0.27 7.85
C ILE A 229 14.88 0.88 7.01
N ALA A 230 14.39 1.11 5.79
CA ALA A 230 14.82 2.25 4.97
C ALA A 230 14.51 3.62 5.61
N GLY A 231 13.56 3.66 6.55
CA GLY A 231 13.10 4.87 7.23
C GLY A 231 13.71 5.11 8.62
N THR A 232 14.59 4.23 9.11
CA THR A 232 15.34 4.50 10.34
C THR A 232 16.49 5.45 10.02
N PRO A 233 16.60 6.61 10.68
CA PRO A 233 17.80 7.44 10.56
C PRO A 233 19.01 6.61 10.98
N ASP A 234 20.13 6.74 10.26
CA ASP A 234 21.42 6.19 10.69
C ASP A 234 21.73 6.75 12.08
N THR A 235 21.66 5.91 13.11
CA THR A 235 22.07 6.27 14.47
C THR A 235 23.58 6.17 14.67
N ASP A 236 24.35 6.04 13.59
CA ASP A 236 25.79 5.72 13.65
C ASP A 236 26.72 6.95 13.82
N GLU A 237 26.20 8.14 14.13
CA GLU A 237 27.03 9.35 14.37
C GLU A 237 27.03 9.89 15.82
N GLU A 238 26.45 9.19 16.81
CA GLU A 238 26.35 9.72 18.19
C GLU A 238 27.25 9.05 19.26
N ASP A 239 28.31 8.32 18.87
CA ASP A 239 29.29 7.72 19.80
C ASP A 239 30.76 8.08 19.49
N ALA A 240 31.01 9.27 18.90
CA ALA A 240 32.35 9.81 18.71
C ALA A 240 32.46 11.29 19.13
N ALA A 241 32.34 11.57 20.44
CA ALA A 241 32.79 12.81 21.06
C ALA A 241 33.27 12.59 22.50
#